data_AF-X1HFW0-F1
#
_entry.id   AF-X1HFW0-F1
#
_cell.length_a   1.000
_cell.length_b   1.000
_cell.length_c   1.000
_cell.angle_alpha   90.00
_cell.angle_beta   90.00
_cell.angle_gamma   90.00
#
_symmetry.space_group_name_H-M   'P 1'
#
loop_
_entity.id
_entity.type
_entity.pdbx_description
1 polymer ?
#
loop_
_entity_poly.entity_id
_entity_poly.type
_entity_poly.pdbx_seq_one_letter_code
_entity_poly.pdbx_strand_id
1 'polypeptide(L)'
;GEIIAKYKDTLPERWLLIGHGDYLSGIRTPNPYEPGIYMPLSRTDVEYYKPTKVILGHIHKKMELGRVYYVGSPCGLDINERGKRSFFIIDTKNLEITTEIVDTDYIFFNEILVALPTLSEFDYIKNKIKEMIKKWEISESDVPKVRVRLKVKGYTSNKSKLQNIIKESFADFTFYNDEKPDLSKVSIFNDPERIRIVEKAKEEIERLGWNDGITEKEDILEKTLHIILKE
;
A
#
# COMPACT_ATOMS: atom_id res chain seq x y z
N GLY A 1 5.65 27.73 7.06
CA GLY A 1 5.32 28.77 8.05
C GLY A 1 5.44 30.20 7.55
N GLU A 2 6.63 30.62 7.12
CA GLU A 2 6.97 32.04 6.90
C GLU A 2 6.00 32.80 5.99
N ILE A 3 5.56 32.20 4.89
CA ILE A 3 4.61 32.85 3.98
C ILE A 3 3.23 33.01 4.63
N ILE A 4 2.74 32.00 5.35
CA ILE A 4 1.44 32.05 6.05
C ILE A 4 1.49 33.15 7.13
N ALA A 5 2.62 33.30 7.82
CA ALA A 5 2.83 34.31 8.85
C ALA A 5 2.53 35.74 8.35
N LYS A 6 2.87 36.04 7.08
CA LYS A 6 2.64 37.36 6.47
C LYS A 6 1.16 37.73 6.36
N TYR A 7 0.27 36.74 6.35
CA TYR A 7 -1.17 36.93 6.20
C TYR A 7 -1.92 36.72 7.51
N LYS A 8 -1.25 36.36 8.61
CA LYS A 8 -1.86 35.93 9.87
C LYS A 8 -3.01 36.82 10.34
N ASP A 9 -2.80 38.14 10.29
CA ASP A 9 -3.77 39.12 10.80
C ASP A 9 -4.91 39.43 9.80
N THR A 10 -4.82 38.90 8.58
CA THR A 10 -5.78 39.10 7.48
C THR A 10 -6.52 37.83 7.08
N LEU A 11 -6.13 36.67 7.62
CA LEU A 11 -6.79 35.40 7.32
C LEU A 11 -8.19 35.39 7.95
N PRO A 12 -9.23 34.98 7.20
CA PRO A 12 -10.57 34.84 7.75
C PRO A 12 -10.64 33.66 8.73
N GLU A 13 -11.69 33.61 9.55
CA GLU A 13 -11.88 32.53 10.53
C GLU A 13 -11.91 31.13 9.88
N ARG A 14 -12.52 31.03 8.70
CA ARG A 14 -12.55 29.81 7.88
C ARG A 14 -11.78 30.02 6.60
N TRP A 15 -10.72 29.25 6.43
CA TRP A 15 -9.86 29.32 5.24
C TRP A 15 -9.25 27.96 4.90
N LEU A 16 -8.89 27.81 3.64
CA LEU A 16 -8.20 26.63 3.10
C LEU A 16 -6.75 26.99 2.76
N LEU A 17 -5.83 26.10 3.08
CA LEU A 17 -4.47 26.16 2.57
C LEU A 17 -4.34 25.22 1.37
N ILE A 18 -3.99 25.74 0.21
CA ILE A 18 -3.68 24.93 -0.98
C ILE A 18 -2.20 25.10 -1.30
N GLY A 19 -1.48 23.99 -1.46
CA GLY A 19 -0.04 24.02 -1.72
C GLY A 19 0.46 22.76 -2.41
N HIS A 20 1.77 22.71 -2.63
CA HIS A 20 2.44 21.58 -3.28
C HIS A 20 3.76 21.32 -2.56
N GLY A 21 3.80 20.33 -1.69
CA GLY A 21 4.94 20.12 -0.80
C GLY A 21 4.73 19.00 0.21
N ASP A 22 5.74 18.80 1.05
CA ASP A 22 5.80 17.75 2.06
C ASP A 22 5.24 18.20 3.41
N TYR A 23 4.24 17.47 3.90
CA TYR A 23 3.72 17.60 5.26
C TYR A 23 4.61 16.85 6.26
N LEU A 24 5.12 17.58 7.24
CA LEU A 24 6.02 17.05 8.26
C LEU A 24 5.26 16.68 9.53
N SER A 25 4.85 15.41 9.62
CA SER A 25 4.28 14.82 10.84
C SER A 25 4.88 13.45 11.13
N GLY A 26 5.62 13.30 12.24
CA GLY A 26 6.05 11.98 12.75
C GLY A 26 7.16 11.26 11.97
N ILE A 27 7.26 9.93 12.19
CA ILE A 27 8.32 9.05 11.67
C ILE A 27 8.21 8.94 10.14
N ARG A 28 9.29 9.29 9.45
CA ARG A 28 9.39 9.36 7.99
C ARG A 28 9.89 8.04 7.40
N THR A 29 9.31 7.65 6.27
CA THR A 29 10.04 6.96 5.20
C THR A 29 10.54 8.03 4.23
N PRO A 30 11.86 8.30 4.14
CA PRO A 30 12.40 9.25 3.17
C PRO A 30 12.02 8.85 1.75
N ASN A 31 11.69 9.82 0.89
CA ASN A 31 11.60 9.55 -0.55
C ASN A 31 13.02 9.27 -1.07
N PRO A 32 13.32 8.07 -1.59
CA PRO A 32 14.66 7.72 -2.04
C PRO A 32 15.09 8.47 -3.32
N TYR A 33 14.16 9.13 -4.02
CA TYR A 33 14.43 9.82 -5.29
C TYR A 33 14.64 11.33 -5.17
N GLU A 34 14.27 11.95 -4.04
CA GLU A 34 14.47 13.39 -3.80
C GLU A 34 15.29 13.62 -2.53
N PRO A 35 16.54 14.08 -2.63
CA PRO A 35 17.33 14.43 -1.45
C PRO A 35 16.78 15.72 -0.81
N GLY A 36 16.27 15.62 0.41
CA GLY A 36 15.83 16.76 1.20
C GLY A 36 14.34 16.75 1.54
N ILE A 37 13.75 17.94 1.66
CA ILE A 37 12.33 18.13 1.94
C ILE A 37 11.80 19.14 0.93
N TYR A 38 10.83 18.73 0.12
CA TYR A 38 10.27 19.59 -0.90
C TYR A 38 9.19 20.48 -0.28
N MET A 39 9.42 21.81 -0.24
CA MET A 39 8.46 22.82 0.22
C MET A 39 7.71 22.44 1.51
N PRO A 40 8.41 22.32 2.65
CA PRO A 40 7.86 21.76 3.88
C PRO A 40 6.68 22.55 4.45
N LEU A 41 5.63 21.83 4.84
CA LEU A 41 4.60 22.30 5.75
C LEU A 41 4.71 21.55 7.07
N SER A 42 5.05 22.26 8.14
CA SER A 42 5.19 21.62 9.46
C SER A 42 3.83 21.40 10.14
N ARG A 43 3.73 20.34 10.95
CA ARG A 43 2.58 20.16 11.85
C ARG A 43 2.34 21.38 12.73
N THR A 44 3.41 21.97 13.27
CA THR A 44 3.34 23.17 14.11
C THR A 44 2.70 24.35 13.38
N ASP A 45 3.03 24.56 12.10
CA ASP A 45 2.39 25.61 11.30
C ASP A 45 0.88 25.36 11.16
N VAL A 46 0.48 24.12 10.87
CA VAL A 46 -0.94 23.77 10.72
C VAL A 46 -1.70 23.96 12.04
N GLU A 47 -1.10 23.56 13.17
CA GLU A 47 -1.70 23.72 14.50
C GLU A 47 -1.77 25.20 14.94
N TYR A 48 -0.76 26.00 14.59
CA TYR A 48 -0.67 27.41 14.97
C TYR A 48 -1.61 28.30 14.14
N TYR A 49 -1.59 28.16 12.80
CA TYR A 49 -2.39 28.99 11.89
C TYR A 49 -3.82 28.45 11.66
N LYS A 50 -4.08 27.21 12.08
CA LYS A 50 -5.42 26.58 12.12
C LYS A 50 -6.26 26.73 10.84
N PRO A 51 -5.73 26.40 9.64
CA PRO A 51 -6.58 26.26 8.46
C PRO A 51 -7.71 25.25 8.74
N THR A 52 -8.86 25.46 8.09
CA THR A 52 -9.98 24.52 8.17
C THR A 52 -9.60 23.18 7.55
N LYS A 53 -8.98 23.22 6.36
CA LYS A 53 -8.34 22.08 5.70
C LYS A 53 -7.10 22.53 4.94
N VAL A 54 -6.19 21.60 4.72
CA VAL A 54 -4.99 21.77 3.89
C VAL A 54 -5.05 20.77 2.75
N ILE A 55 -4.95 21.24 1.51
CA ILE A 55 -4.91 20.42 0.31
C ILE A 55 -3.50 20.50 -0.27
N LEU A 56 -2.82 19.36 -0.37
CA LEU A 56 -1.45 19.26 -0.87
C LEU A 56 -1.35 18.40 -2.13
N GLY A 57 -0.58 18.89 -3.10
CA GLY A 57 -0.03 18.12 -4.21
C GLY A 57 1.28 17.41 -3.83
N HIS A 58 2.16 17.16 -4.81
CA HIS A 58 3.46 16.48 -4.68
C HIS A 58 3.39 14.96 -4.46
N ILE A 59 2.65 14.49 -3.46
CA ILE A 59 2.52 13.05 -3.19
C ILE A 59 1.42 12.46 -4.09
N HIS A 60 1.80 11.53 -4.97
CA HIS A 60 0.88 10.90 -5.93
C HIS A 60 -0.05 9.85 -5.29
N LYS A 61 0.18 9.50 -4.02
CA LYS A 61 -0.70 8.64 -3.22
C LYS A 61 -1.74 9.49 -2.48
N LYS A 62 -3.03 9.18 -2.66
CA LYS A 62 -4.11 9.77 -1.86
C LYS A 62 -3.91 9.45 -0.39
N MET A 63 -3.95 10.47 0.47
CA MET A 63 -3.76 10.32 1.92
C MET A 63 -4.57 11.37 2.69
N GLU A 64 -5.11 10.99 3.83
CA GLU A 64 -5.76 11.89 4.78
C GLU A 64 -5.05 11.79 6.14
N LEU A 65 -4.55 12.92 6.63
CA LEU A 65 -3.80 13.04 7.88
C LEU A 65 -4.41 14.17 8.71
N GLY A 66 -5.53 13.87 9.37
CA GLY A 66 -6.30 14.85 10.14
C GLY A 66 -6.91 15.91 9.23
N ARG A 67 -6.36 17.14 9.24
CA ARG A 67 -6.84 18.24 8.39
C ARG A 67 -6.05 18.38 7.08
N VAL A 68 -5.02 17.56 6.88
CA VAL A 68 -4.16 17.60 5.70
C VAL A 68 -4.55 16.48 4.75
N TYR A 69 -4.81 16.85 3.50
CA TYR A 69 -5.29 15.97 2.46
C TYR A 69 -4.33 16.01 1.29
N TYR A 70 -3.81 14.84 0.91
CA TYR A 70 -3.17 14.64 -0.39
C TYR A 70 -4.18 14.07 -1.35
N VAL A 71 -4.39 14.76 -2.46
CA VAL A 71 -5.35 14.34 -3.50
C VAL A 71 -4.83 13.12 -4.26
N GLY A 72 -3.50 12.99 -4.37
CA GLY A 72 -2.86 12.03 -5.27
C GLY A 72 -2.81 12.54 -6.72
N SER A 73 -2.26 11.71 -7.60
CA SER A 73 -2.28 11.98 -9.04
C SER A 73 -3.60 11.48 -9.65
N PRO A 74 -4.26 12.23 -10.56
CA PRO A 74 -5.42 11.75 -11.29
C PRO A 74 -5.07 10.75 -12.41
N CYS A 75 -3.77 10.57 -12.72
CA CYS A 75 -3.28 9.64 -13.72
C CYS A 75 -2.19 8.75 -13.12
N GLY A 76 -2.33 7.43 -13.28
CA GLY A 76 -1.31 6.48 -12.83
C GLY A 76 -0.18 6.41 -13.86
N LEU A 77 0.98 6.97 -13.53
CA LEU A 77 2.12 7.01 -14.44
C LEU A 77 3.10 5.84 -14.25
N ASP A 78 3.15 5.30 -13.04
CA ASP A 78 4.08 4.24 -12.65
C ASP A 78 3.35 3.14 -11.86
N ILE A 79 3.85 1.91 -11.96
CA ILE A 79 3.38 0.73 -11.23
C ILE A 79 3.37 0.88 -9.70
N ASN A 80 4.12 1.83 -9.14
CA ASN A 80 4.10 2.18 -7.72
C ASN A 80 2.93 3.08 -7.33
N GLU A 81 2.23 3.70 -8.29
CA GLU A 81 1.00 4.45 -8.09
C GLU A 81 -0.20 3.50 -8.08
N ARG A 82 -0.44 2.87 -6.92
CA ARG A 82 -1.37 1.74 -6.77
C ARG A 82 -2.81 2.13 -6.51
N GLY A 83 -3.76 1.40 -7.09
CA GLY A 83 -5.21 1.58 -6.89
C GLY A 83 -5.85 2.62 -7.82
N LYS A 84 -7.14 2.90 -7.58
CA LYS A 84 -7.93 3.85 -8.39
C LYS A 84 -7.42 5.28 -8.24
N ARG A 85 -7.45 6.03 -9.34
CA ARG A 85 -7.15 7.47 -9.34
C ARG A 85 -8.42 8.27 -9.04
N SER A 86 -8.25 9.46 -8.48
CA SER A 86 -9.39 10.30 -8.09
C SER A 86 -9.03 11.78 -8.04
N PHE A 87 -10.03 12.64 -8.00
CA PHE A 87 -9.88 14.04 -7.64
C PHE A 87 -10.89 14.42 -6.54
N PHE A 88 -10.64 15.54 -5.88
CA PHE A 88 -11.54 16.09 -4.88
C PHE A 88 -12.44 17.17 -5.46
N ILE A 89 -13.71 17.13 -5.08
CA ILE A 89 -14.64 18.25 -5.23
C ILE A 89 -14.84 18.84 -3.84
N ILE A 90 -14.67 20.16 -3.74
CA ILE A 90 -14.79 20.88 -2.47
C ILE A 90 -15.99 21.82 -2.56
N ASP A 91 -16.95 21.65 -1.65
CA ASP A 91 -18.05 22.61 -1.48
C ASP A 91 -17.51 23.86 -0.78
N THR A 92 -17.59 25.02 -1.41
CA THR A 92 -16.99 26.25 -0.88
C THR A 92 -17.76 26.88 0.28
N LYS A 93 -18.98 26.42 0.60
CA LYS A 93 -19.80 26.91 1.71
C LYS A 93 -19.46 26.20 3.02
N ASN A 94 -19.42 24.87 3.00
CA ASN A 94 -19.16 24.04 4.19
C ASN A 94 -17.73 23.46 4.21
N LEU A 95 -16.98 23.55 3.10
CA LEU A 95 -15.65 22.97 2.91
C LEU A 95 -15.62 21.44 3.02
N GLU A 96 -16.75 20.79 2.76
CA GLU A 96 -16.82 19.33 2.63
C GLU A 96 -16.08 18.88 1.37
N ILE A 97 -15.44 17.72 1.46
CA ILE A 97 -14.69 17.11 0.38
C ILE A 97 -15.42 15.85 -0.05
N THR A 98 -15.77 15.76 -1.33
CA THR A 98 -16.17 14.50 -1.96
C THR A 98 -15.05 14.03 -2.89
N THR A 99 -14.96 12.71 -3.11
CA THR A 99 -13.98 12.10 -3.99
C THR A 99 -14.70 11.55 -5.21
N GLU A 100 -14.25 11.97 -6.39
CA GLU A 100 -14.67 11.38 -7.67
C GLU A 100 -13.56 10.51 -8.23
N ILE A 101 -13.91 9.27 -8.61
CA ILE A 101 -12.97 8.34 -9.22
C ILE A 101 -12.78 8.71 -10.69
N VAL A 102 -11.52 8.72 -11.13
CA VAL A 102 -11.18 8.93 -12.54
C VAL A 102 -11.21 7.59 -13.25
N ASP A 103 -11.88 7.53 -14.39
CA ASP A 103 -11.79 6.39 -15.29
C ASP A 103 -10.45 6.42 -16.03
N THR A 104 -9.51 5.58 -15.63
CA THR A 104 -8.17 5.49 -16.23
C THR A 104 -8.02 4.23 -17.08
N ASP A 105 -7.14 4.28 -18.07
CA ASP A 105 -6.87 3.12 -18.93
C ASP A 105 -6.27 1.94 -18.15
N TYR A 106 -5.49 2.25 -17.11
CA TYR A 106 -4.83 1.25 -16.26
C TYR A 106 -5.04 1.52 -14.78
N ILE A 107 -5.10 0.43 -14.02
CA ILE A 107 -5.12 0.43 -12.55
C ILE A 107 -3.98 -0.48 -12.07
N PHE A 108 -2.99 0.11 -11.41
CA PHE A 108 -1.80 -0.61 -11.00
C PHE A 108 -1.93 -1.23 -9.61
N PHE A 109 -1.42 -2.44 -9.45
CA PHE A 109 -1.17 -3.07 -8.16
C PHE A 109 0.24 -3.66 -8.14
N ASN A 110 1.00 -3.36 -7.08
CA ASN A 110 2.36 -3.85 -6.89
C ASN A 110 2.44 -4.51 -5.52
N GLU A 111 2.31 -5.82 -5.48
CA GLU A 111 2.03 -6.60 -4.29
C GLU A 111 3.19 -7.52 -3.90
N ILE A 112 3.22 -7.87 -2.62
CA ILE A 112 4.15 -8.85 -2.07
C ILE A 112 3.34 -9.99 -1.45
N LEU A 113 3.68 -11.22 -1.80
CA LEU A 113 3.10 -12.44 -1.25
C LEU A 113 4.16 -13.23 -0.49
N VAL A 114 3.84 -13.72 0.71
CA VAL A 114 4.70 -14.60 1.49
C VAL A 114 4.29 -16.05 1.23
N ALA A 115 5.21 -16.87 0.72
CA ALA A 115 5.04 -18.31 0.57
C ALA A 115 5.49 -19.05 1.82
N LEU A 116 4.63 -19.94 2.31
CA LEU A 116 4.86 -20.77 3.48
C LEU A 116 4.86 -22.25 3.09
N PRO A 117 5.89 -23.03 3.46
CA PRO A 117 5.89 -24.47 3.23
C PRO A 117 5.05 -25.11 4.34
N THR A 118 3.73 -25.13 4.14
CA THR A 118 2.75 -25.74 5.05
C THR A 118 2.17 -27.01 4.43
N LEU A 119 1.45 -27.81 5.23
CA LEU A 119 0.80 -29.02 4.70
C LEU A 119 -0.24 -28.68 3.62
N SER A 120 -0.87 -27.52 3.74
CA SER A 120 -1.86 -26.95 2.81
C SER A 120 -1.33 -25.73 2.05
N GLU A 121 -0.02 -25.70 1.76
CA GLU A 121 0.71 -24.57 1.14
C GLU A 121 -0.06 -23.92 -0.01
N PHE A 122 -0.55 -24.73 -0.94
CA PHE A 122 -1.17 -24.25 -2.17
C PHE A 122 -2.56 -23.66 -1.95
N ASP A 123 -3.31 -24.17 -0.98
CA ASP A 123 -4.60 -23.61 -0.59
C ASP A 123 -4.40 -22.31 0.19
N TYR A 124 -3.37 -22.25 1.03
CA TYR A 124 -2.96 -21.01 1.70
C TYR A 124 -2.66 -19.90 0.68
N ILE A 125 -1.90 -20.20 -0.37
CA ILE A 125 -1.58 -19.23 -1.43
C ILE A 125 -2.83 -18.74 -2.15
N LYS A 126 -3.73 -19.65 -2.56
CA LYS A 126 -4.99 -19.28 -3.21
C LYS A 126 -5.83 -18.36 -2.33
N ASN A 127 -5.97 -18.69 -1.05
CA ASN A 127 -6.72 -17.88 -0.11
C ASN A 127 -6.10 -16.50 0.09
N LYS A 128 -4.77 -16.41 0.21
CA LYS A 128 -4.08 -15.12 0.34
C LYS A 128 -4.20 -14.24 -0.90
N ILE A 129 -4.12 -14.84 -2.10
CA ILE A 129 -4.36 -14.10 -3.35
C ILE A 129 -5.80 -13.58 -3.40
N LYS A 130 -6.79 -14.41 -3.02
CA LYS A 130 -8.19 -14.00 -2.97
C LYS A 130 -8.43 -12.86 -1.98
N GLU A 131 -7.83 -12.92 -0.79
CA GLU A 131 -7.89 -11.86 0.21
C GLU A 131 -7.24 -10.56 -0.31
N MET A 132 -6.10 -10.66 -0.97
CA MET A 132 -5.39 -9.53 -1.58
C MET A 132 -6.25 -8.85 -2.66
N ILE A 133 -6.76 -9.62 -3.62
CA ILE A 133 -7.62 -9.10 -4.69
C ILE A 133 -8.89 -8.46 -4.12
N LYS A 134 -9.48 -9.04 -3.06
CA LYS A 134 -10.65 -8.46 -2.41
C LYS A 134 -10.38 -7.06 -1.83
N LYS A 135 -9.17 -6.80 -1.33
CA LYS A 135 -8.76 -5.48 -0.80
C LYS A 135 -8.58 -4.42 -1.87
N TRP A 136 -8.51 -4.80 -3.15
CA TRP A 136 -8.34 -3.86 -4.25
C TRP A 136 -9.60 -3.03 -4.56
N GLU A 137 -10.77 -3.48 -4.10
CA GLU A 137 -12.06 -2.78 -4.29
C GLU A 137 -12.34 -2.40 -5.76
N ILE A 138 -11.92 -3.29 -6.67
CA ILE A 138 -12.16 -3.17 -8.11
C ILE A 138 -13.52 -3.77 -8.49
N SER A 139 -14.21 -3.14 -9.43
CA SER A 139 -15.42 -3.71 -10.01
C SER A 139 -15.08 -4.65 -11.17
N GLU A 140 -16.05 -5.45 -11.62
CA GLU A 140 -15.87 -6.33 -12.78
C GLU A 140 -15.46 -5.56 -14.04
N SER A 141 -15.96 -4.33 -14.21
CA SER A 141 -15.58 -3.43 -15.32
C SER A 141 -14.11 -3.01 -15.30
N ASP A 142 -13.46 -3.04 -14.13
CA ASP A 142 -12.08 -2.59 -13.96
C ASP A 142 -11.08 -3.71 -14.24
N VAL A 143 -11.51 -4.98 -14.16
CA VAL A 143 -10.65 -6.17 -14.30
C VAL A 143 -9.74 -6.11 -15.54
N PRO A 144 -10.23 -5.73 -16.75
CA PRO A 144 -9.36 -5.65 -17.94
C PRO A 144 -8.27 -4.57 -17.86
N LYS A 145 -8.48 -3.54 -17.02
CA LYS A 145 -7.58 -2.39 -16.84
C LYS A 145 -6.50 -2.66 -15.78
N VAL A 146 -6.69 -3.70 -14.97
CA VAL A 146 -5.78 -4.01 -13.87
C VAL A 146 -4.45 -4.53 -14.40
N ARG A 147 -3.36 -3.99 -13.84
CA ARG A 147 -1.97 -4.35 -14.15
C ARG A 147 -1.24 -4.69 -12.86
N VAL A 148 -0.83 -5.95 -12.73
CA VAL A 148 -0.30 -6.51 -11.49
C VAL A 148 1.19 -6.76 -11.61
N ARG A 149 1.97 -6.28 -10.64
CA ARG A 149 3.32 -6.76 -10.37
C ARG A 149 3.28 -7.52 -9.05
N LEU A 150 3.69 -8.78 -9.07
CA LEU A 150 3.70 -9.61 -7.87
C LEU A 150 5.12 -10.08 -7.57
N LYS A 151 5.60 -9.78 -6.36
CA LYS A 151 6.81 -10.36 -5.80
C LYS A 151 6.46 -11.41 -4.76
N VAL A 152 7.12 -12.55 -4.80
CA VAL A 152 6.92 -13.63 -3.83
C VAL A 152 8.22 -13.87 -3.08
N LYS A 153 8.09 -14.03 -1.77
CA LYS A 153 9.22 -14.30 -0.86
C LYS A 153 8.87 -15.44 0.09
N GLY A 154 9.87 -16.12 0.65
CA GLY A 154 9.67 -17.19 1.63
C GLY A 154 10.05 -18.55 1.09
N TYR A 155 9.27 -19.58 1.40
CA TYR A 155 9.64 -20.97 1.12
C TYR A 155 8.47 -21.78 0.56
N THR A 156 8.79 -22.75 -0.28
CA THR A 156 7.84 -23.62 -0.98
C THR A 156 8.36 -25.04 -1.06
N SER A 157 7.47 -26.02 -1.08
CA SER A 157 7.83 -27.39 -1.42
C SER A 157 8.13 -27.57 -2.92
N ASN A 158 7.51 -26.75 -3.78
CA ASN A 158 7.62 -26.86 -5.24
C ASN A 158 7.37 -25.51 -5.95
N LYS A 159 8.45 -24.88 -6.42
CA LYS A 159 8.41 -23.59 -7.14
C LYS A 159 7.55 -23.61 -8.40
N SER A 160 7.61 -24.68 -9.21
CA SER A 160 6.85 -24.77 -10.45
C SER A 160 5.35 -24.82 -10.19
N LYS A 161 4.94 -25.60 -9.17
CA LYS A 161 3.54 -25.70 -8.76
C LYS A 161 3.03 -24.38 -8.17
N LEU A 162 3.83 -23.73 -7.32
CA LEU A 162 3.54 -22.39 -6.79
C LEU A 162 3.31 -21.38 -7.93
N GLN A 163 4.22 -21.37 -8.92
CA GLN A 163 4.11 -20.46 -10.06
C GLN A 163 2.82 -20.66 -10.85
N ASN A 164 2.42 -21.91 -11.08
CA ASN A 164 1.19 -22.23 -11.82
C ASN A 164 -0.05 -21.78 -11.05
N ILE A 165 -0.13 -22.07 -9.75
CA ILE A 165 -1.26 -21.65 -8.92
C ILE A 165 -1.39 -20.13 -8.88
N ILE A 166 -0.29 -19.40 -8.79
CA ILE A 166 -0.31 -17.94 -8.85
C ILE A 166 -0.88 -17.48 -10.20
N LYS A 167 -0.38 -18.02 -11.31
CA LYS A 167 -0.88 -17.65 -12.65
C LYS A 167 -2.36 -17.96 -12.82
N GLU A 168 -2.82 -19.11 -12.36
CA GLU A 168 -4.23 -19.50 -12.37
C GLU A 168 -5.08 -18.55 -11.51
N SER A 169 -4.59 -18.17 -10.34
CA SER A 169 -5.32 -17.28 -9.42
C SER A 169 -5.39 -15.83 -9.92
N PHE A 170 -4.47 -15.44 -10.81
CA PHE A 170 -4.45 -14.13 -11.47
C PHE A 170 -4.89 -14.19 -12.94
N ALA A 171 -5.56 -15.26 -13.38
CA ALA A 171 -5.90 -15.48 -14.79
C ALA A 171 -6.76 -14.35 -15.40
N ASP A 172 -7.60 -13.71 -14.60
CA ASP A 172 -8.45 -12.60 -15.03
C ASP A 172 -7.69 -11.26 -15.16
N PHE A 173 -6.44 -11.21 -14.68
CA PHE A 173 -5.64 -9.99 -14.60
C PHE A 173 -4.41 -10.06 -15.52
N THR A 174 -3.96 -8.88 -15.95
CA THR A 174 -2.74 -8.78 -16.75
C THR A 174 -1.55 -8.46 -15.86
N PHE A 175 -0.44 -9.19 -16.01
CA PHE A 175 0.81 -8.83 -15.35
C PHE A 175 1.43 -7.61 -16.03
N TYR A 176 1.99 -6.70 -15.23
CA TYR A 176 2.62 -5.49 -15.71
C TYR A 176 3.79 -5.82 -16.67
N ASN A 177 3.86 -5.16 -17.83
CA ASN A 177 4.89 -5.40 -18.86
C ASN A 177 5.04 -6.87 -19.29
N ASP A 178 3.95 -7.65 -19.28
CA ASP A 178 3.97 -9.09 -19.58
C ASP A 178 4.96 -9.88 -18.71
N GLU A 179 5.28 -9.33 -17.52
CA GLU A 179 6.14 -9.96 -16.53
C GLU A 179 5.48 -11.24 -15.99
N LYS A 180 6.28 -12.08 -15.34
CA LYS A 180 5.78 -13.21 -14.54
C LYS A 180 5.89 -12.85 -13.06
N PRO A 181 5.16 -13.54 -12.17
CA PRO A 181 5.40 -13.38 -10.73
C PRO A 181 6.87 -13.64 -10.41
N ASP A 182 7.47 -12.73 -9.66
CA ASP A 182 8.89 -12.80 -9.28
C ASP A 182 9.06 -13.76 -8.09
N LEU A 183 9.69 -14.90 -8.35
CA LEU A 183 9.99 -15.94 -7.36
C LEU A 183 11.48 -15.95 -6.94
N SER A 184 12.26 -14.90 -7.27
CA SER A 184 13.70 -14.89 -7.00
C SER A 184 14.04 -15.00 -5.50
N LYS A 185 13.11 -14.57 -4.63
CA LYS A 185 13.22 -14.62 -3.17
C LYS A 185 12.47 -15.79 -2.53
N VAL A 186 12.06 -16.77 -3.33
CA VAL A 186 11.47 -18.02 -2.85
C VAL A 186 12.56 -19.09 -2.81
N SER A 187 12.64 -19.85 -1.72
CA SER A 187 13.54 -21.00 -1.57
C SER A 187 12.76 -22.32 -1.51
N ILE A 188 13.37 -23.41 -1.96
CA ILE A 188 12.76 -24.74 -1.83
C ILE A 188 13.04 -25.26 -0.42
N PHE A 189 12.03 -25.79 0.27
CA PHE A 189 12.17 -26.37 1.60
C PHE A 189 11.20 -27.55 1.79
N ASN A 190 11.70 -28.70 2.25
CA ASN A 190 10.95 -29.96 2.29
C ASN A 190 11.20 -30.82 3.55
N ASP A 191 11.67 -30.24 4.67
CA ASP A 191 11.80 -30.96 5.94
C ASP A 191 10.42 -31.09 6.63
N PRO A 192 9.86 -32.30 6.78
CA PRO A 192 8.52 -32.49 7.36
C PRO A 192 8.41 -32.08 8.83
N GLU A 193 9.47 -32.20 9.63
CA GLU A 193 9.43 -31.83 11.05
C GLU A 193 9.35 -30.32 11.20
N ARG A 194 10.21 -29.60 10.47
CA ARG A 194 10.21 -28.14 10.48
C ARG A 194 8.94 -27.55 9.84
N ILE A 195 8.37 -28.19 8.82
CA ILE A 195 7.06 -27.81 8.26
C ILE A 195 5.96 -27.88 9.33
N ARG A 196 5.96 -28.90 10.19
CA ARG A 196 5.00 -28.98 11.32
C ARG A 196 5.20 -27.86 12.34
N ILE A 197 6.44 -27.42 12.56
CA ILE A 197 6.74 -26.28 13.44
C ILE A 197 6.21 -24.99 12.81
N VAL A 198 6.41 -24.79 11.49
CA VAL A 198 5.86 -23.64 10.76
C VAL A 198 4.33 -23.59 10.86
N GLU A 199 3.64 -24.73 10.72
CA GLU A 199 2.17 -24.78 10.87
C GLU A 199 1.72 -24.30 12.25
N LYS A 200 2.33 -24.84 13.31
CA LYS A 200 2.02 -24.43 14.70
C LYS A 200 2.30 -22.95 14.94
N ALA A 201 3.41 -22.44 14.42
CA ALA A 201 3.77 -21.04 14.57
C ALA A 201 2.78 -20.11 13.84
N LYS A 202 2.35 -20.50 12.63
CA LYS A 202 1.33 -19.79 11.86
C LYS A 202 0.00 -19.72 12.62
N GLU A 203 -0.50 -20.86 13.11
CA GLU A 203 -1.75 -20.92 13.89
C GLU A 203 -1.69 -20.00 15.12
N GLU A 204 -0.56 -19.99 15.82
CA GLU A 204 -0.39 -19.15 17.00
C GLU A 204 -0.37 -17.67 16.65
N ILE A 205 0.35 -17.27 15.59
CA ILE A 205 0.37 -15.89 15.10
C ILE A 205 -1.02 -15.43 14.65
N GLU A 206 -1.80 -16.31 14.02
CA GLU A 206 -3.17 -16.02 13.64
C GLU A 206 -4.04 -15.71 14.87
N ARG A 207 -3.89 -16.50 15.96
CA ARG A 207 -4.62 -16.33 17.23
C ARG A 207 -4.24 -15.08 18.02
N LEU A 208 -3.04 -14.54 17.86
CA LEU A 208 -2.56 -13.39 18.65
C LEU A 208 -3.42 -12.12 18.49
N GLY A 209 -4.34 -12.07 17.53
CA GLY A 209 -5.18 -10.88 17.31
C GLY A 209 -4.36 -9.61 17.01
N TRP A 210 -3.09 -9.78 16.62
CA TRP A 210 -2.10 -8.72 16.52
C TRP A 210 -2.50 -7.70 15.45
N ASN A 211 -2.65 -6.45 15.86
CA ASN A 211 -2.89 -5.30 14.99
C ASN A 211 -2.40 -4.02 15.69
N ASP A 212 -1.08 -3.82 15.74
CA ASP A 212 -0.48 -2.61 16.32
C ASP A 212 -0.36 -1.45 15.30
N GLY A 213 -0.79 -1.68 14.05
CA GLY A 213 -0.72 -0.71 12.95
C GLY A 213 0.68 -0.39 12.46
N ILE A 214 1.72 -1.01 13.03
CA ILE A 214 3.14 -0.76 12.74
C ILE A 214 3.78 -2.01 12.12
N THR A 215 3.45 -3.20 12.63
CA THR A 215 4.00 -4.48 12.19
C THR A 215 2.87 -5.34 11.65
N GLU A 216 2.93 -5.69 10.36
CA GLU A 216 1.97 -6.61 9.78
C GLU A 216 2.27 -8.06 10.24
N LYS A 217 1.22 -8.89 10.37
CA LYS A 217 1.39 -10.31 10.74
C LYS A 217 2.32 -11.03 9.76
N GLU A 218 2.29 -10.63 8.50
CA GLU A 218 3.15 -11.11 7.42
C GLU A 218 4.64 -10.85 7.68
N ASP A 219 5.00 -9.72 8.31
CA ASP A 219 6.39 -9.42 8.68
C ASP A 219 6.86 -10.33 9.83
N ILE A 220 5.98 -10.57 10.80
CA ILE A 220 6.24 -11.51 11.91
C ILE A 220 6.42 -12.92 11.33
N LEU A 221 5.52 -13.37 10.46
CA LEU A 221 5.60 -14.67 9.80
C LEU A 221 6.90 -14.84 9.03
N GLU A 222 7.31 -13.86 8.23
CA GLU A 222 8.58 -13.91 7.49
C GLU A 222 9.78 -14.06 8.44
N LYS A 223 9.83 -13.28 9.53
CA LYS A 223 10.91 -13.39 10.53
C LYS A 223 10.90 -14.74 11.23
N THR A 224 9.73 -15.27 11.56
CA THR A 224 9.57 -16.59 12.16
C THR A 224 10.06 -17.70 11.23
N LEU A 225 9.74 -17.62 9.93
CA LEU A 225 10.27 -18.56 8.94
C LEU A 225 11.80 -18.54 8.91
N HIS A 226 12.40 -17.35 8.93
CA HIS A 226 13.86 -17.22 8.97
C HIS A 226 14.51 -17.82 10.21
N ILE A 227 13.78 -18.01 11.31
CA ILE A 227 14.29 -18.67 12.52
C ILE A 227 14.14 -20.19 12.40
N ILE A 228 12.97 -20.68 11.97
CA ILE A 228 12.67 -22.12 11.91
C ILE A 228 13.41 -22.80 10.74
N LEU A 229 13.48 -22.09 9.61
CA LEU A 229 13.99 -22.61 8.34
C LEU A 229 15.41 -22.14 8.03
N LYS A 230 16.06 -21.45 8.97
CA LYS A 230 17.49 -21.19 8.88
C LYS A 230 18.26 -22.50 8.97
N GLU A 231 19.21 -22.65 8.06
CA GLU A 231 20.40 -23.46 8.28
C GLU A 231 21.48 -22.60 8.92
#